data_AF-A0A9P0PFZ6-F1
#
_entry.id   AF-A0A9P0PFZ6-F1
#
_cell.length_a   1.000
_cell.length_b   1.000
_cell.length_c   1.000
_cell.angle_alpha   90.00
_cell.angle_beta   90.00
_cell.angle_gamma   90.00
#
_symmetry.space_group_name_H-M   'P 1'
#
loop_
_entity.id
_entity.type
_entity.pdbx_description
1 polymer ?
#
loop_
_entity_poly.entity_id
_entity_poly.type
_entity_poly.pdbx_seq_one_letter_code
_entity_poly.pdbx_strand_id
1 'polypeptide(L)'
;MAEQMHFKLLSGDVIPMVGFGTWTVTGSSVTPIIDHALAAGYRLFDTATMYGNEAELGRAFKELLPKHNLERKDIFIATKLCEW
;
A
#
# COMPACT_ATOMS: atom_id res chain seq x y z
N MET A 1 12.64 -12.93 8.91
CA MET A 1 11.37 -12.36 8.41
C MET A 1 10.40 -13.51 8.27
N ALA A 2 9.21 -13.43 8.86
CA ALA A 2 8.19 -14.45 8.63
C ALA A 2 7.80 -14.42 7.14
N GLU A 3 7.67 -15.59 6.53
CA GLU A 3 7.16 -15.69 5.16
C GLU A 3 5.73 -15.17 5.14
N GLN A 4 5.48 -14.13 4.34
CA GLN A 4 4.15 -13.55 4.24
C GLN A 4 3.25 -14.54 3.49
N MET A 5 2.13 -14.91 4.11
CA MET A 5 1.14 -15.75 3.43
C MET A 5 0.43 -14.95 2.34
N HIS A 6 0.07 -15.62 1.24
CA HIS A 6 -0.60 -15.03 0.10
C HIS A 6 -1.81 -15.85 -0.33
N PHE A 7 -2.75 -15.21 -1.02
CA PHE A 7 -3.86 -15.88 -1.69
C PHE A 7 -3.73 -15.71 -3.20
N LYS A 8 -4.07 -16.76 -3.95
CA LYS A 8 -4.24 -16.68 -5.40
C LYS A 8 -5.66 -16.24 -5.71
N LEU A 9 -5.80 -15.09 -6.37
CA LEU A 9 -7.08 -14.58 -6.84
C LEU A 9 -7.56 -15.35 -8.07
N LEU A 10 -8.85 -15.30 -8.35
CA LEU A 10 -9.43 -15.89 -9.57
C LEU A 10 -8.90 -15.24 -10.86
N SER A 11 -8.41 -13.99 -10.77
CA SER A 11 -7.70 -13.31 -11.87
C SER A 11 -6.36 -13.96 -12.22
N GLY A 12 -5.81 -14.79 -11.33
CA GLY A 12 -4.46 -15.36 -11.42
C GLY A 12 -3.40 -14.60 -10.63
N ASP A 13 -3.70 -13.37 -10.19
CA ASP A 13 -2.79 -12.57 -9.37
C ASP A 13 -2.62 -13.15 -7.96
N VAL A 14 -1.51 -12.80 -7.31
CA VAL A 14 -1.20 -13.18 -5.94
C VAL A 14 -1.30 -11.95 -5.05
N ILE A 15 -2.16 -12.01 -4.03
CA ILE A 15 -2.38 -10.92 -3.09
C ILE A 15 -1.83 -11.27 -1.69
N PRO A 16 -1.12 -10.36 -1.00
CA PRO A 16 -0.72 -10.57 0.39
C PRO A 16 -1.93 -10.78 1.30
N MET A 17 -1.86 -11.75 2.23
CA MET A 17 -2.95 -12.08 3.16
C MET A 17 -3.31 -10.91 4.09
N VAL A 18 -2.33 -10.06 4.42
CA VAL A 18 -2.48 -8.92 5.33
C VAL A 18 -2.17 -7.63 4.58
N GLY A 19 -3.08 -6.67 4.65
CA GLY A 19 -2.95 -5.34 4.06
C GLY A 19 -3.00 -4.21 5.07
N PHE A 20 -2.51 -3.05 4.65
CA PHE A 20 -2.52 -1.81 5.39
C PHE A 20 -3.63 -0.90 4.86
N GLY A 21 -4.62 -0.58 5.71
CA GLY A 21 -5.68 0.37 5.36
C GLY A 21 -5.20 1.82 5.48
N THR A 22 -5.51 2.63 4.48
CA THR A 22 -5.04 4.04 4.42
C THR A 22 -6.13 5.07 4.71
N TRP A 23 -7.32 4.65 5.15
CA TRP A 23 -8.36 5.58 5.59
C TRP A 23 -7.84 6.43 6.77
N THR A 24 -8.01 7.75 6.71
CA THR A 24 -7.52 8.76 7.66
C THR A 24 -6.01 9.06 7.64
N VAL A 25 -5.22 8.36 6.83
CA VAL A 25 -3.79 8.66 6.67
C VAL A 25 -3.64 9.83 5.71
N THR A 26 -3.55 11.07 6.21
CA THR A 26 -3.55 12.29 5.38
C THR A 26 -2.52 13.31 5.82
N GLY A 27 -2.14 14.21 4.90
CA GLY A 27 -1.26 15.34 5.20
C GLY A 27 0.14 14.90 5.67
N SER A 28 0.67 15.57 6.70
CA SER A 28 2.05 15.36 7.15
C SER A 28 2.34 13.96 7.72
N SER A 29 1.31 13.18 8.08
CA SER A 29 1.50 11.82 8.60
C SER A 29 1.66 10.76 7.52
N VAL A 30 1.40 11.06 6.24
CA VAL A 30 1.43 10.05 5.16
C VAL A 30 2.80 9.39 5.03
N THR A 31 3.86 10.18 4.80
CA THR A 31 5.22 9.64 4.61
C THR A 31 5.70 8.82 5.81
N PRO A 32 5.66 9.29 7.08
CA PRO A 32 6.15 8.49 8.21
C PRO A 32 5.32 7.22 8.43
N ILE A 33 3.99 7.26 8.24
CA ILE A 33 3.15 6.07 8.38
C ILE A 33 3.47 5.02 7.31
N ILE A 34 3.62 5.43 6.05
CA ILE A 34 3.97 4.51 4.95
C ILE A 34 5.38 3.95 5.13
N ASP A 35 6.32 4.75 5.62
CA ASP A 35 7.69 4.29 5.93
C ASP A 35 7.67 3.19 7.01
N HIS A 36 6.90 3.39 8.08
CA HIS A 36 6.72 2.37 9.13
C HIS A 36 5.99 1.13 8.62
N ALA A 37 4.96 1.27 7.78
CA ALA A 37 4.25 0.13 7.20
C ALA A 37 5.18 -0.72 6.32
N LEU A 38 5.99 -0.09 5.47
CA LEU A 38 6.97 -0.78 4.63
C LEU A 38 8.03 -1.50 5.47
N ALA A 39 8.55 -0.83 6.51
CA ALA A 39 9.52 -1.39 7.46
C ALA A 39 8.94 -2.59 8.24
N ALA A 40 7.66 -2.53 8.60
CA ALA A 40 6.95 -3.62 9.27
C ALA A 40 6.63 -4.80 8.34
N GLY A 41 6.89 -4.68 7.03
CA GLY A 41 6.72 -5.75 6.06
C GLY A 41 5.40 -5.73 5.31
N TYR A 42 4.58 -4.67 5.40
CA TYR A 42 3.35 -4.59 4.61
C TYR A 42 3.68 -4.48 3.12
N ARG A 43 2.93 -5.25 2.30
CA ARG A 43 3.05 -5.26 0.85
C ARG A 43 1.71 -5.04 0.14
N LEU A 44 0.59 -5.12 0.85
CA LEU A 44 -0.73 -4.74 0.34
C LEU A 44 -1.14 -3.41 0.97
N PHE A 45 -1.48 -2.43 0.15
CA PHE A 45 -2.01 -1.12 0.59
C PHE A 45 -3.41 -0.93 0.04
N ASP A 46 -4.38 -0.78 0.95
CA ASP A 46 -5.77 -0.53 0.63
C ASP A 46 -6.04 0.98 0.64
N THR A 47 -6.40 1.51 -0.53
CA THR A 47 -6.72 2.92 -0.80
C THR A 47 -8.15 3.04 -1.31
N ALA A 48 -8.63 4.26 -1.49
CA ALA A 48 -9.87 4.56 -2.18
C ALA A 48 -9.84 6.01 -2.66
N THR A 49 -10.49 6.31 -3.78
CA THR A 49 -10.64 7.69 -4.24
C THR A 49 -11.29 8.59 -3.18
N MET A 50 -12.28 8.07 -2.44
CA MET A 50 -12.95 8.80 -1.36
C MET A 50 -12.06 9.16 -0.16
N TYR A 51 -10.89 8.54 0.00
CA TYR A 51 -9.99 8.89 1.10
C TYR A 51 -9.22 10.18 0.84
N GLY A 52 -9.20 10.66 -0.42
CA GLY A 52 -8.63 11.96 -0.79
C GLY A 52 -7.10 12.05 -0.65
N ASN A 53 -6.40 10.92 -0.46
CA ASN A 53 -4.97 10.87 -0.13
C ASN A 53 -4.11 10.11 -1.15
N GLU A 54 -4.68 9.58 -2.24
CA GLU A 54 -3.94 8.73 -3.21
C GLU A 54 -2.76 9.46 -3.86
N ALA A 55 -2.86 10.76 -4.10
CA ALA A 55 -1.75 11.56 -4.64
C ALA A 55 -0.59 11.70 -3.65
N GLU A 56 -0.89 11.81 -2.34
CA GLU A 56 0.11 11.86 -1.28
C GLU A 56 0.77 10.49 -1.10
N LEU A 57 -0.04 9.43 -1.07
CA LEU A 57 0.44 8.04 -1.03
C LEU A 57 1.35 7.72 -2.22
N GLY A 58 0.97 8.14 -3.44
CA GLY A 58 1.77 7.93 -4.64
C GLY A 58 3.15 8.60 -4.57
N ARG A 59 3.24 9.81 -3.99
CA ARG A 59 4.51 10.47 -3.72
C ARG A 59 5.34 9.72 -2.68
N ALA A 60 4.71 9.31 -1.57
CA ALA A 60 5.37 8.56 -0.51
C ALA A 60 5.92 7.21 -1.02
N PHE A 61 5.16 6.44 -1.81
CA PHE A 61 5.65 5.19 -2.38
C PHE A 61 6.83 5.40 -3.33
N LYS A 62 6.80 6.44 -4.18
CA LYS A 62 7.89 6.74 -5.10
C LYS A 62 9.21 7.04 -4.35
N GLU A 63 9.11 7.70 -3.21
CA GLU A 63 10.26 8.01 -2.35
C GLU A 63 10.74 6.80 -1.53
N LEU A 64 9.80 6.06 -0.93
CA LEU A 64 10.12 5.10 0.13
C LEU A 64 10.37 3.67 -0.38
N LEU A 65 9.80 3.26 -1.52
CA LEU A 65 10.06 1.91 -2.03
C LEU A 65 11.57 1.64 -2.24
N PRO A 66 12.35 2.54 -2.90
CA PRO A 66 13.79 2.36 -3.03
C PRO A 66 14.53 2.32 -1.68
N LYS A 67 14.08 3.11 -0.69
CA LYS A 67 14.65 3.11 0.67
C LYS A 67 14.53 1.74 1.34
N HIS A 68 13.46 0.99 1.06
CA HIS A 68 13.21 -0.36 1.55
C HIS A 68 13.71 -1.46 0.60
N ASN A 69 14.46 -1.10 -0.45
CA ASN A 69 14.93 -2.01 -1.48
C ASN A 69 13.78 -2.77 -2.18
N LEU A 70 12.68 -2.05 -2.44
CA LEU A 70 11.47 -2.52 -3.11
C LEU A 70 11.24 -1.78 -4.43
N GLU A 71 10.59 -2.46 -5.36
CA GLU A 71 10.11 -1.95 -6.63
C GLU A 71 8.58 -1.91 -6.65
N ARG A 72 7.99 -1.31 -7.70
CA ARG A 72 6.53 -1.26 -7.86
C ARG A 72 5.90 -2.65 -7.82
N LYS A 73 6.53 -3.67 -8.42
CA LYS A 73 6.00 -5.04 -8.48
C LYS A 73 5.94 -5.75 -7.11
N ASP A 74 6.68 -5.23 -6.13
CA ASP A 74 6.75 -5.84 -4.80
C ASP A 74 5.59 -5.41 -3.90
N ILE A 75 4.77 -4.45 -4.33
CA ILE A 75 3.57 -4.03 -3.60
C ILE A 75 2.30 -4.25 -4.43
N PHE A 76 1.22 -4.56 -3.72
CA PHE A 76 -0.13 -4.61 -4.22
C PHE A 76 -0.87 -3.35 -3.75
N ILE A 77 -1.54 -2.67 -4.68
CA ILE A 77 -2.36 -1.49 -4.36
C ILE A 77 -3.79 -1.83 -4.76
N ALA A 78 -4.71 -1.81 -3.79
CA ALA A 78 -6.13 -1.92 -4.02
C ALA A 78 -6.74 -0.52 -3.93
N THR A 79 -7.56 -0.13 -4.90
CA THR A 79 -8.34 1.12 -4.86
C THR A 79 -9.82 0.81 -5.10
N LYS A 80 -10.67 1.80 -4.87
CA LYS A 80 -12.13 1.67 -4.90
C LYS A 80 -12.69 2.77 -5.79
N LEU A 81 -13.44 2.38 -6.82
CA LEU A 81 -14.21 3.32 -7.64
C LEU A 81 -15.14 4.10 -6.73
N CYS A 82 -15.19 5.41 -6.91
CA CYS A 82 -16.20 6.23 -6.28
C CYS A 82 -17.26 6.59 -7.31
N GLU A 83 -18.51 6.25 -7.01
CA GLU A 83 -19.68 6.83 -7.67
C GLU A 83 -19.96 8.15 -6.96
N TRP A 84 -19.61 9.26 -7.61
CA TRP A 84 -20.15 10.58 -7.29
C TRP A 84 -21.31 10.84 -8.24
#